data_AF-A0A7X0AMZ6-F1
#
_entry.id   AF-A0A7X0AMZ6-F1
#
_cell.length_a   1.000
_cell.length_b   1.000
_cell.length_c   1.000
_cell.angle_alpha   90.00
_cell.angle_beta   90.00
_cell.angle_gamma   90.00
#
_symmetry.space_group_name_H-M   'P 1'
#
loop_
_entity.id
_entity.type
_entity.pdbx_description
1 polymer ?
#
loop_
_entity_poly.entity_id
_entity_poly.type
_entity_poly.pdbx_seq_one_letter_code
_entity_poly.pdbx_strand_id
1 'polypeptide(L)'
;MQSKSKSGTRYMIQLAIMASLVGAIGTSAAVFAAPTDNEAVFTAPPVSAAEAQAQESWRADMARHGAPAEGCYSASYPSILWKKATCVAAPAKYRSKVPSRSGSVFGDSTNTKSQAAGRAQTVGNGEDYVVQGPGLLSGTVGSFPTVSGVTSETGTDGSNDYTLQLNTNFNGTTSTCKSYSYCTVWQQFIYESDVSSGYVFIQYWLFSYGSSTRSGGTCPSGWNDAGADPDGIGEDCYVNSSAISAPAVAASQLANVKLSGSVVSGGNDTTVFTNGTTAYTLTTKDSKVNIAAVWNQSEFNIVGDGGGSAATFNTGSTITVKDAVTDGSTSAPTCVGPSDAGFTGETNNLTLTGSCTATGASSPYIQFTESN
;
A
#
# COMPACT_ATOMS: atom_id res chain seq x y z
N MET A 1 -41.77 59.25 -15.25
CA MET A 1 -43.18 59.07 -14.86
C MET A 1 -43.31 57.79 -14.03
N GLN A 2 -43.76 57.94 -12.77
CA GLN A 2 -44.47 57.00 -11.87
C GLN A 2 -44.20 55.48 -12.00
N SER A 3 -43.56 54.83 -11.01
CA SER A 3 -44.14 54.26 -9.76
C SER A 3 -45.21 53.16 -9.97
N LYS A 4 -44.90 51.93 -9.52
CA LYS A 4 -45.57 51.30 -8.37
C LYS A 4 -44.97 49.92 -7.99
N SER A 5 -44.74 49.79 -6.69
CA SER A 5 -44.43 48.57 -5.92
C SER A 5 -45.67 47.67 -5.76
N LYS A 6 -45.45 46.36 -5.53
CA LYS A 6 -46.18 45.60 -4.49
C LYS A 6 -45.44 44.33 -4.06
N SER A 7 -45.60 44.05 -2.77
CA SER A 7 -44.92 43.11 -1.86
C SER A 7 -45.89 41.99 -1.41
N GLY A 8 -45.34 40.92 -0.82
CA GLY A 8 -46.03 39.96 0.06
C GLY A 8 -45.80 38.50 -0.37
N THR A 9 -45.50 37.50 0.47
CA THR A 9 -45.68 37.38 1.93
C THR A 9 -44.81 36.21 2.45
N ARG A 10 -44.22 36.38 3.64
CA ARG A 10 -43.53 35.33 4.44
C ARG A 10 -44.54 34.57 5.30
N TYR A 11 -44.37 33.26 5.47
CA TYR A 11 -45.04 32.50 6.54
C TYR A 11 -44.00 32.04 7.58
N MET A 12 -44.15 32.58 8.80
CA MET A 12 -43.65 31.99 10.04
C MET A 12 -44.84 31.34 10.76
N ILE A 13 -44.64 30.17 11.35
CA ILE A 13 -45.57 29.60 12.34
C ILE A 13 -44.76 29.15 13.55
N GLN A 14 -45.15 29.69 14.71
CA GLN A 14 -44.70 29.32 16.05
C GLN A 14 -45.88 28.77 16.87
N LEU A 15 -45.53 28.04 17.95
CA LEU A 15 -46.30 27.68 19.16
C LEU A 15 -47.26 26.49 19.01
N ALA A 16 -47.31 25.52 19.96
CA ALA A 16 -47.63 25.71 21.37
C ALA A 16 -47.22 24.54 22.31
N ILE A 17 -47.12 24.85 23.62
CA ILE A 17 -46.87 23.98 24.80
C ILE A 17 -48.21 23.76 25.55
N MET A 18 -48.49 22.54 26.06
CA MET A 18 -49.40 22.21 27.18
C MET A 18 -48.94 20.86 27.79
N ALA A 19 -48.40 20.75 29.01
CA ALA A 19 -49.00 20.81 30.36
C ALA A 19 -49.51 19.44 30.91
N SER A 20 -48.65 18.82 31.73
CA SER A 20 -48.87 18.14 33.05
C SER A 20 -50.11 17.26 33.35
N LEU A 21 -49.84 16.06 33.89
CA LEU A 21 -50.70 15.36 34.85
C LEU A 21 -49.89 14.87 36.06
N VAL A 22 -50.44 15.10 37.26
CA VAL A 22 -49.92 14.75 38.60
C VAL A 22 -50.47 13.39 39.03
N GLY A 23 -49.67 12.58 39.75
CA GLY A 23 -50.10 11.34 40.39
C GLY A 23 -49.16 10.83 41.51
N ALA A 24 -49.46 11.27 42.73
CA ALA A 24 -49.21 10.72 44.08
C ALA A 24 -48.02 9.75 44.41
N ILE A 25 -47.13 10.30 45.24
CA ILE A 25 -46.37 9.79 46.40
C ILE A 25 -46.61 8.33 46.87
N GLY A 26 -45.48 7.60 47.03
CA GLY A 26 -45.31 6.50 47.98
C GLY A 26 -43.85 6.48 48.49
N THR A 27 -43.65 6.80 49.77
CA THR A 27 -42.34 6.91 50.43
C THR A 27 -41.82 5.57 50.92
N SER A 28 -40.57 5.24 50.58
CA SER A 28 -39.69 4.36 51.37
C SER A 28 -38.27 4.91 51.30
N ALA A 29 -37.72 5.32 52.44
CA ALA A 29 -36.36 5.79 52.58
C ALA A 29 -35.38 4.62 52.35
N ALA A 30 -34.55 4.73 51.32
CA ALA A 30 -33.35 3.92 51.17
C ALA A 30 -32.13 4.81 51.39
N VAL A 31 -31.28 4.39 52.33
CA VAL A 31 -30.01 5.03 52.68
C VAL A 31 -29.12 5.06 51.43
N PHE A 32 -28.79 6.24 50.92
CA PHE A 32 -27.73 6.40 49.92
C PHE A 32 -26.37 6.25 50.62
N ALA A 33 -25.78 5.06 50.51
CA ALA A 33 -24.33 4.93 50.59
C ALA A 33 -23.77 5.41 49.23
N ALA A 34 -22.95 6.46 49.25
CA ALA A 34 -22.23 6.93 48.07
C ALA A 34 -21.25 5.83 47.60
N PRO A 35 -21.35 5.33 46.36
CA PRO A 35 -20.25 4.59 45.77
C PRO A 35 -19.17 5.60 45.36
N THR A 36 -17.97 5.36 45.86
CA THR A 36 -16.71 5.97 45.43
C THR A 36 -16.58 5.97 43.92
N ASP A 37 -16.17 7.12 43.37
CA ASP A 37 -15.78 7.30 41.98
C ASP A 37 -14.66 6.31 41.61
N ASN A 38 -15.05 5.18 41.04
CA ASN A 38 -14.17 4.40 40.19
C ASN A 38 -14.48 4.84 38.77
N GLU A 39 -13.59 5.64 38.18
CA GLU A 39 -13.58 5.86 36.74
C GLU A 39 -13.36 4.50 36.05
N ALA A 40 -14.47 3.88 35.64
CA ALA A 40 -14.44 2.77 34.74
C ALA A 40 -13.91 3.29 33.41
N VAL A 41 -12.64 3.00 33.13
CA VAL A 41 -12.07 3.07 31.79
C VAL A 41 -12.99 2.26 30.89
N PHE A 42 -13.75 2.95 30.03
CA PHE A 42 -14.62 2.34 29.04
C PHE A 42 -13.72 1.72 27.97
N THR A 43 -13.20 0.52 28.22
CA THR A 43 -12.59 -0.28 27.18
C THR A 43 -13.69 -0.66 26.19
N ALA A 44 -13.48 -0.31 24.91
CA ALA A 44 -14.39 -0.72 23.85
C ALA A 44 -14.57 -2.25 23.91
N PRO A 45 -15.80 -2.78 23.78
CA PRO A 45 -16.02 -4.22 23.83
C PRO A 45 -15.20 -4.92 22.74
N PRO A 46 -14.68 -6.14 23.02
CA PRO A 46 -13.92 -6.90 22.05
C PRO A 46 -14.78 -7.14 20.81
N VAL A 47 -14.20 -6.89 19.63
CA VAL A 47 -14.83 -7.13 18.33
C VAL A 47 -15.21 -8.61 18.25
N SER A 48 -16.48 -8.92 17.99
CA SER A 48 -16.92 -10.31 17.85
C SER A 48 -16.21 -10.98 16.64
N ALA A 49 -16.04 -12.29 16.67
CA ALA A 49 -15.43 -13.02 15.54
C ALA A 49 -16.19 -12.77 14.21
N ALA A 50 -17.52 -12.64 14.28
CA ALA A 50 -18.34 -12.32 13.11
C ALA A 50 -18.05 -10.90 12.57
N GLU A 51 -17.86 -9.92 13.45
CA GLU A 51 -17.52 -8.55 13.07
C GLU A 51 -16.11 -8.48 12.47
N ALA A 52 -15.14 -9.19 13.05
CA ALA A 52 -13.78 -9.28 12.49
C ALA A 52 -13.79 -9.87 11.08
N GLN A 53 -14.58 -10.93 10.85
CA GLN A 53 -14.76 -11.52 9.52
C GLN A 53 -15.47 -10.57 8.54
N ALA A 54 -16.44 -9.80 9.01
CA ALA A 54 -17.14 -8.81 8.19
C ALA A 54 -16.20 -7.67 7.77
N GLN A 55 -15.36 -7.18 8.67
CA GLN A 55 -14.34 -6.16 8.36
C GLN A 55 -13.29 -6.68 7.38
N GLU A 56 -12.87 -7.93 7.53
CA GLU A 56 -11.94 -8.58 6.61
C GLU A 56 -12.53 -8.74 5.19
N SER A 57 -13.80 -9.16 5.13
CA SER A 57 -14.53 -9.26 3.86
C SER A 57 -14.71 -7.88 3.22
N TRP A 58 -15.02 -6.86 4.02
CA TRP A 58 -15.12 -5.47 3.56
C TRP A 58 -13.80 -4.96 2.98
N ARG A 59 -12.65 -5.21 3.62
CA ARG A 59 -11.34 -4.83 3.07
C ARG A 59 -11.07 -5.50 1.72
N ALA A 60 -11.42 -6.78 1.59
CA ALA A 60 -11.33 -7.49 0.31
C ALA A 60 -12.27 -6.91 -0.76
N ASP A 61 -13.47 -6.47 -0.38
CA ASP A 61 -14.39 -5.77 -1.28
C ASP A 61 -13.85 -4.41 -1.70
N MET A 62 -13.28 -3.60 -0.80
CA MET A 62 -12.70 -2.31 -1.15
C MET A 62 -11.55 -2.45 -2.16
N ALA A 63 -10.72 -3.50 -2.06
CA ALA A 63 -9.65 -3.76 -3.01
C ALA A 63 -10.15 -4.15 -4.41
N ARG A 64 -11.32 -4.81 -4.51
CA ARG A 64 -11.92 -5.23 -5.78
C ARG A 64 -12.80 -4.18 -6.44
N HIS A 65 -13.50 -3.38 -5.64
CA HIS A 65 -14.41 -2.35 -6.15
C HIS A 65 -13.60 -1.07 -6.35
N GLY A 66 -13.18 -0.82 -7.59
CA GLY A 66 -12.46 0.42 -7.93
C GLY A 66 -13.27 1.68 -7.64
N ALA A 67 -12.57 2.80 -7.47
CA ALA A 67 -13.22 4.10 -7.37
C ALA A 67 -14.00 4.44 -8.67
N PRO A 68 -15.04 5.29 -8.61
CA PRO A 68 -15.91 5.57 -9.77
C PRO A 68 -15.19 6.22 -10.96
N ALA A 69 -14.06 6.90 -10.72
CA ALA A 69 -13.26 7.60 -11.72
C ALA A 69 -11.86 7.84 -11.17
N GLU A 70 -10.96 8.36 -12.03
CA GLU A 70 -9.65 8.87 -11.61
C GLU A 70 -9.74 9.85 -10.44
N GLY A 71 -8.72 9.82 -9.57
CA GLY A 71 -8.60 10.68 -8.40
C GLY A 71 -8.46 9.90 -7.10
N CYS A 72 -8.68 10.63 -6.00
CA CYS A 72 -8.47 10.13 -4.64
C CYS A 72 -9.81 9.96 -3.93
N TYR A 73 -9.96 8.86 -3.21
CA TYR A 73 -11.19 8.53 -2.49
C TYR A 73 -10.89 7.85 -1.16
N SER A 74 -11.81 7.98 -0.22
CA SER A 74 -11.80 7.22 1.03
C SER A 74 -13.15 6.57 1.31
N ALA A 75 -13.13 5.52 2.11
CA ALA A 75 -14.33 4.85 2.58
C ALA A 75 -14.17 4.44 4.05
N SER A 76 -15.31 4.18 4.70
CA SER A 76 -15.34 3.72 6.07
C SER A 76 -16.37 2.61 6.21
N TYR A 77 -15.99 1.52 6.87
CA TYR A 77 -16.86 0.40 7.18
C TYR A 77 -18.14 0.88 7.89
N PRO A 78 -19.32 0.32 7.58
CA PRO A 78 -19.56 -0.80 6.67
C PRO A 78 -19.79 -0.40 5.20
N SER A 79 -19.62 0.87 4.84
CA SER A 79 -19.89 1.34 3.48
C SER A 79 -18.82 0.88 2.50
N ILE A 80 -19.25 0.31 1.37
CA ILE A 80 -18.38 0.02 0.21
C ILE A 80 -18.36 1.18 -0.82
N LEU A 81 -19.05 2.27 -0.53
CA LEU A 81 -19.09 3.44 -1.40
C LEU A 81 -17.90 4.36 -1.14
N TRP A 82 -17.12 4.61 -2.20
CA TRP A 82 -16.03 5.57 -2.22
C TRP A 82 -16.54 7.01 -2.15
N LYS A 83 -16.02 7.77 -1.18
CA LYS A 83 -16.24 9.21 -1.05
C LYS A 83 -15.03 9.94 -1.62
N LYS A 84 -15.28 10.91 -2.50
CA LYS A 84 -14.22 11.71 -3.12
C LYS A 84 -13.42 12.46 -2.06
N ALA A 85 -12.10 12.37 -2.17
CA ALA A 85 -11.13 13.04 -1.33
C ALA A 85 -10.22 13.94 -2.19
N THR A 86 -9.47 14.81 -1.53
CA THR A 86 -8.49 15.66 -2.19
C THR A 86 -7.22 14.86 -2.44
N CYS A 87 -6.74 14.84 -3.69
CA CYS A 87 -5.39 14.38 -3.97
C CYS A 87 -4.38 15.44 -3.56
N VAL A 88 -3.25 14.99 -3.02
CA VAL A 88 -2.10 15.82 -2.65
C VAL A 88 -0.90 15.44 -3.54
N ALA A 89 0.18 16.21 -3.46
CA ALA A 89 1.44 15.76 -4.04
C ALA A 89 1.98 14.58 -3.22
N ALA A 90 2.56 13.57 -3.89
CA ALA A 90 3.33 12.55 -3.18
C ALA A 90 4.55 13.18 -2.49
N PRO A 91 5.04 12.62 -1.38
CA PRO A 91 6.17 13.17 -0.65
C PRO A 91 7.40 13.35 -1.56
N ALA A 92 7.92 14.58 -1.58
CA ALA A 92 9.03 14.94 -2.46
C ALA A 92 10.34 14.23 -2.11
N LYS A 93 10.48 13.81 -0.84
CA LYS A 93 11.63 13.03 -0.37
C LYS A 93 11.60 11.58 -0.87
N TYR A 94 10.42 11.05 -1.19
CA TYR A 94 10.26 9.64 -1.47
C TYR A 94 10.71 9.28 -2.89
N ARG A 95 11.67 8.38 -2.95
CA ARG A 95 12.11 7.68 -4.17
C ARG A 95 12.60 6.29 -3.78
N SER A 96 12.02 5.23 -4.33
CA SER A 96 12.58 3.90 -4.12
C SER A 96 13.97 3.78 -4.70
N LYS A 97 14.80 2.97 -4.06
CA LYS A 97 16.07 2.54 -4.58
C LYS A 97 15.81 1.46 -5.62
N VAL A 98 16.40 1.65 -6.79
CA VAL A 98 16.43 0.63 -7.82
C VAL A 98 17.08 -0.63 -7.23
N PRO A 99 16.45 -1.81 -7.34
CA PRO A 99 17.02 -3.05 -6.85
C PRO A 99 18.38 -3.31 -7.49
N SER A 100 19.29 -3.93 -6.74
CA SER A 100 20.54 -4.42 -7.29
C SER A 100 20.23 -5.49 -8.35
N ARG A 101 20.39 -5.19 -9.64
CA ARG A 101 20.20 -6.16 -10.75
C ARG A 101 21.31 -7.21 -10.83
N SER A 102 21.93 -7.56 -9.71
CA SER A 102 23.06 -8.49 -9.63
C SER A 102 22.56 -9.93 -9.84
N GLY A 103 22.18 -10.22 -11.08
CA GLY A 103 21.51 -11.43 -11.55
C GLY A 103 21.34 -11.42 -13.08
N SER A 104 22.42 -11.10 -13.81
CA SER A 104 22.66 -11.40 -15.24
C SER A 104 21.78 -10.76 -16.34
N VAL A 105 22.33 -9.79 -17.09
CA VAL A 105 21.99 -9.59 -18.52
C VAL A 105 23.22 -9.30 -19.42
N PHE A 106 24.34 -8.78 -18.89
CA PHE A 106 25.60 -8.66 -19.65
C PHE A 106 26.76 -9.21 -18.82
N GLY A 107 27.45 -10.23 -19.35
CA GLY A 107 28.39 -11.04 -18.60
C GLY A 107 29.54 -10.24 -17.98
N ASP A 108 29.55 -10.13 -16.66
CA ASP A 108 30.78 -10.12 -15.88
C ASP A 108 30.53 -10.76 -14.51
N SER A 109 31.09 -11.96 -14.35
CA SER A 109 31.03 -12.80 -13.16
C SER A 109 31.95 -12.31 -12.02
N THR A 110 32.46 -11.08 -12.05
CA THR A 110 33.53 -10.66 -11.12
C THR A 110 33.08 -9.92 -9.86
N ASN A 111 31.79 -9.58 -9.70
CA ASN A 111 31.32 -8.99 -8.45
C ASN A 111 30.73 -10.04 -7.51
N THR A 112 31.59 -10.94 -7.05
CA THR A 112 31.37 -11.79 -5.88
C THR A 112 31.35 -10.92 -4.60
N LYS A 113 30.34 -10.06 -4.46
CA LYS A 113 30.02 -9.45 -3.16
C LYS A 113 29.28 -10.47 -2.31
N SER A 114 30.08 -11.35 -1.71
CA SER A 114 29.81 -12.09 -0.48
C SER A 114 28.48 -12.85 -0.41
N GLN A 115 28.33 -13.88 -1.24
CA GLN A 115 27.59 -15.08 -0.81
C GLN A 115 28.42 -15.81 0.26
N ALA A 116 28.48 -15.24 1.46
CA ALA A 116 28.98 -15.95 2.63
C ALA A 116 27.82 -16.79 3.18
N ALA A 117 27.87 -18.10 2.92
CA ALA A 117 27.02 -19.07 3.58
C ALA A 117 27.04 -18.83 5.10
N GLY A 118 25.91 -18.40 5.67
CA GLY A 118 25.74 -18.20 7.11
C GLY A 118 25.56 -16.76 7.60
N ARG A 119 25.34 -15.75 6.73
CA ARG A 119 24.73 -14.50 7.18
C ARG A 119 23.21 -14.60 7.07
N ALA A 120 22.51 -14.24 8.15
CA ALA A 120 21.08 -13.94 8.13
C ALA A 120 20.78 -13.01 6.95
N GLN A 121 20.01 -13.47 5.97
CA GLN A 121 19.59 -12.65 4.83
C GLN A 121 18.54 -11.68 5.33
N THR A 122 18.89 -10.40 5.33
CA THR A 122 17.98 -9.28 5.53
C THR A 122 16.99 -9.25 4.36
N VAL A 123 15.69 -9.19 4.64
CA VAL A 123 14.66 -9.17 3.61
C VAL A 123 14.75 -7.91 2.74
N GLY A 124 14.53 -8.08 1.43
CA GLY A 124 14.55 -7.01 0.41
C GLY A 124 15.87 -6.97 -0.38
N ASN A 125 15.98 -6.03 -1.32
CA ASN A 125 17.17 -5.81 -2.15
C ASN A 125 17.77 -7.10 -2.77
N GLY A 126 16.92 -7.94 -3.36
CA GLY A 126 17.35 -9.20 -3.99
C GLY A 126 17.21 -10.45 -3.11
N GLU A 127 16.78 -10.28 -1.85
CA GLU A 127 16.49 -11.38 -0.93
C GLU A 127 15.02 -11.30 -0.45
N ASP A 128 14.08 -11.73 -1.28
CA ASP A 128 12.66 -11.85 -0.92
C ASP A 128 11.94 -12.95 -1.72
N TYR A 129 10.74 -13.33 -1.30
CA TYR A 129 9.86 -14.17 -2.09
C TYR A 129 8.93 -13.33 -2.97
N VAL A 130 8.89 -13.72 -4.25
CA VAL A 130 8.06 -13.13 -5.27
C VAL A 130 6.99 -14.12 -5.70
N VAL A 131 5.76 -13.63 -5.88
CA VAL A 131 4.71 -14.43 -6.51
C VAL A 131 4.81 -14.33 -8.02
N GLN A 132 4.82 -15.48 -8.70
CA GLN A 132 4.69 -15.55 -10.15
C GLN A 132 3.35 -16.17 -10.54
N GLY A 133 2.52 -15.41 -11.24
CA GLY A 133 1.26 -15.92 -11.78
C GLY A 133 1.48 -16.89 -12.95
N PRO A 134 0.54 -17.81 -13.22
CA PRO A 134 0.51 -18.58 -14.46
C PRO A 134 0.28 -17.74 -15.73
N GLY A 135 -0.11 -16.46 -15.59
CA GLY A 135 -0.32 -15.52 -16.68
C GLY A 135 -0.02 -14.07 -16.27
N LEU A 136 -0.53 -13.12 -17.05
CA LEU A 136 -0.46 -11.71 -16.68
C LEU A 136 -1.33 -11.43 -15.46
N LEU A 137 -0.78 -10.69 -14.51
CA LEU A 137 -1.48 -10.20 -13.34
C LEU A 137 -2.26 -8.94 -13.71
N SER A 138 -3.48 -8.86 -13.19
CA SER A 138 -4.34 -7.67 -13.24
C SER A 138 -4.47 -7.01 -11.88
N GLY A 139 -4.03 -7.68 -10.81
CA GLY A 139 -3.97 -7.10 -9.48
C GLY A 139 -3.37 -8.04 -8.47
N THR A 140 -2.92 -7.47 -7.36
CA THR A 140 -2.40 -8.19 -6.21
C THR A 140 -2.80 -7.50 -4.91
N VAL A 141 -2.84 -8.26 -3.81
CA VAL A 141 -3.20 -7.80 -2.47
C VAL A 141 -2.20 -8.35 -1.47
N GLY A 142 -1.37 -7.45 -0.95
CA GLY A 142 -0.46 -7.69 0.15
C GLY A 142 -1.14 -7.55 1.51
N SER A 143 -0.80 -8.44 2.43
CA SER A 143 -1.30 -8.41 3.82
C SER A 143 -0.38 -9.18 4.78
N PHE A 144 -0.63 -9.01 6.07
CA PHE A 144 0.10 -9.69 7.14
C PHE A 144 -0.84 -10.56 7.99
N PRO A 145 -1.10 -11.83 7.61
CA PRO A 145 -2.04 -12.68 8.34
C PRO A 145 -1.68 -12.91 9.81
N THR A 146 -0.39 -12.90 10.11
CA THR A 146 0.13 -13.07 11.48
C THR A 146 1.22 -12.03 11.72
N VAL A 147 1.10 -11.31 12.83
CA VAL A 147 2.12 -10.39 13.33
C VAL A 147 2.28 -10.68 14.82
N SER A 148 3.47 -11.06 15.25
CA SER A 148 3.76 -11.40 16.64
C SER A 148 5.11 -10.84 17.08
N GLY A 149 5.20 -10.41 18.34
CA GLY A 149 6.43 -9.85 18.91
C GLY A 149 6.79 -8.45 18.41
N VAL A 150 6.13 -7.92 17.38
CA VAL A 150 6.32 -6.54 16.90
C VAL A 150 5.75 -5.54 17.91
N THR A 151 6.65 -4.77 18.52
CA THR A 151 6.34 -3.70 19.47
C THR A 151 6.86 -2.34 19.00
N SER A 152 7.90 -2.32 18.17
CA SER A 152 8.45 -1.12 17.56
C SER A 152 9.09 -1.41 16.21
N GLU A 153 9.08 -0.38 15.37
CA GLU A 153 9.86 -0.25 14.13
C GLU A 153 10.59 1.09 14.20
N THR A 154 11.79 1.16 13.63
CA THR A 154 12.55 2.41 13.47
C THR A 154 13.23 2.45 12.11
N GLY A 155 12.91 3.49 11.34
CA GLY A 155 13.51 3.80 10.05
C GLY A 155 14.54 4.92 10.16
N THR A 156 14.72 5.65 9.06
CA THR A 156 15.75 6.70 8.95
C THR A 156 15.35 7.94 9.76
N ASP A 157 14.08 8.32 9.68
CA ASP A 157 13.54 9.56 10.25
C ASP A 157 12.90 9.36 11.64
N GLY A 158 12.78 8.11 12.11
CA GLY A 158 12.29 7.79 13.45
C GLY A 158 11.43 6.53 13.53
N SER A 159 10.52 6.49 14.50
CA SER A 159 9.63 5.34 14.70
C SER A 159 8.49 5.31 13.67
N ASN A 160 8.16 4.11 13.19
CA ASN A 160 7.11 3.89 12.18
C ASN A 160 7.39 4.65 10.88
N ASP A 161 8.65 4.61 10.47
CA ASP A 161 9.21 5.22 9.27
C ASP A 161 9.53 4.10 8.27
N TYR A 162 8.49 3.65 7.57
CA TYR A 162 8.54 2.49 6.70
C TYR A 162 7.58 2.66 5.53
N THR A 163 7.75 1.81 4.53
CA THR A 163 6.78 1.62 3.46
C THR A 163 6.25 0.21 3.41
N LEU A 164 5.00 0.10 2.99
CA LEU A 164 4.50 -1.11 2.36
C LEU A 164 4.68 -0.94 0.87
N GLN A 165 5.42 -1.85 0.26
CA GLN A 165 5.68 -1.81 -1.17
C GLN A 165 5.04 -3.03 -1.82
N LEU A 166 4.27 -2.78 -2.86
CA LEU A 166 3.85 -3.79 -3.81
C LEU A 166 4.50 -3.47 -5.15
N ASN A 167 5.40 -4.34 -5.60
CA ASN A 167 6.24 -4.09 -6.75
C ASN A 167 5.91 -5.06 -7.88
N THR A 168 5.81 -4.57 -9.11
CA THR A 168 5.74 -5.44 -10.29
C THR A 168 7.12 -6.02 -10.64
N ASN A 169 7.18 -7.00 -11.55
CA ASN A 169 8.43 -7.27 -12.27
C ASN A 169 8.91 -6.00 -13.01
N PHE A 170 10.23 -5.90 -13.20
CA PHE A 170 10.88 -4.74 -13.83
C PHE A 170 11.60 -5.05 -15.15
N ASN A 171 11.46 -6.27 -15.67
CA ASN A 171 12.16 -6.75 -16.88
C ASN A 171 11.33 -6.64 -18.17
N GLY A 172 10.10 -6.14 -18.08
CA GLY A 172 9.20 -6.00 -19.23
C GLY A 172 9.41 -4.71 -20.01
N THR A 173 9.24 -4.76 -21.33
CA THR A 173 9.22 -3.57 -22.21
C THR A 173 7.81 -3.31 -22.70
N THR A 174 7.38 -2.05 -22.67
CA THR A 174 6.06 -1.62 -23.14
C THR A 174 6.18 -0.53 -24.21
N SER A 175 5.05 -0.11 -24.77
CA SER A 175 5.00 1.00 -25.74
C SER A 175 5.57 2.32 -25.19
N THR A 176 5.63 2.49 -23.87
CA THR A 176 6.21 3.67 -23.21
C THR A 176 7.71 3.82 -23.51
N CYS A 177 8.40 2.69 -23.69
CA CYS A 177 9.81 2.65 -24.07
C CYS A 177 10.09 3.10 -25.52
N LYS A 178 9.04 3.40 -26.31
CA LYS A 178 9.16 3.83 -27.71
C LYS A 178 10.03 2.86 -28.52
N SER A 179 11.09 3.36 -29.15
CA SER A 179 12.04 2.58 -29.95
C SER A 179 13.31 2.19 -29.17
N TYR A 180 13.37 2.41 -27.86
CA TYR A 180 14.55 2.12 -27.05
C TYR A 180 14.52 0.65 -26.61
N SER A 181 15.30 -0.19 -27.28
CA SER A 181 15.28 -1.65 -27.10
C SER A 181 15.78 -2.14 -25.74
N TYR A 182 16.55 -1.32 -25.02
CA TYR A 182 17.06 -1.64 -23.69
C TYR A 182 16.17 -1.13 -22.56
N CYS A 183 15.10 -0.39 -22.91
CA CYS A 183 14.22 0.17 -21.91
C CYS A 183 13.27 -0.89 -21.35
N THR A 184 13.20 -0.93 -20.03
CA THR A 184 12.19 -1.71 -19.30
C THR A 184 11.40 -0.80 -18.38
N VAL A 185 10.27 -1.30 -17.89
CA VAL A 185 9.35 -0.54 -17.05
C VAL A 185 9.13 -1.23 -15.73
N TRP A 186 8.84 -0.43 -14.71
CA TRP A 186 8.50 -0.91 -13.37
C TRP A 186 7.49 0.01 -12.71
N GLN A 187 6.61 -0.58 -11.90
CA GLN A 187 5.56 0.12 -11.19
C GLN A 187 5.48 -0.40 -9.76
N GLN A 188 5.34 0.53 -8.83
CA GLN A 188 5.20 0.26 -7.41
C GLN A 188 3.94 0.91 -6.89
N PHE A 189 3.13 0.16 -6.16
CA PHE A 189 2.04 0.69 -5.35
C PHE A 189 2.55 0.80 -3.93
N ILE A 190 2.42 1.99 -3.34
CA ILE A 190 3.12 2.35 -2.12
C ILE A 190 2.12 2.88 -1.10
N TYR A 191 2.24 2.39 0.12
CA TYR A 191 1.87 3.14 1.31
C TYR A 191 3.16 3.53 2.04
N GLU A 192 3.36 4.83 2.22
CA GLU A 192 4.44 5.45 2.98
C GLU A 192 3.91 5.89 4.34
N SER A 193 4.68 5.68 5.40
CA SER A 193 4.42 6.17 6.77
C SER A 193 5.61 7.02 7.21
N ASP A 194 5.41 8.32 7.43
CA ASP A 194 6.46 9.29 7.77
C ASP A 194 6.41 9.74 9.24
N VAL A 195 6.48 8.81 10.19
CA VAL A 195 6.38 9.01 11.67
C VAL A 195 5.02 9.56 12.15
N SER A 196 4.42 10.52 11.44
CA SER A 196 3.23 11.29 11.83
C SER A 196 2.14 11.36 10.77
N SER A 197 2.46 11.11 9.51
CA SER A 197 1.50 11.05 8.40
C SER A 197 1.70 9.76 7.60
N GLY A 198 0.76 9.49 6.70
CA GLY A 198 0.91 8.44 5.71
C GLY A 198 0.39 8.88 4.36
N TYR A 199 0.90 8.26 3.30
CA TYR A 199 0.54 8.58 1.92
C TYR A 199 0.40 7.31 1.10
N VAL A 200 -0.62 7.29 0.25
CA VAL A 200 -0.86 6.18 -0.68
C VAL A 200 -0.73 6.70 -2.10
N PHE A 201 0.19 6.12 -2.87
CA PHE A 201 0.50 6.57 -4.22
C PHE A 201 1.14 5.47 -5.06
N ILE A 202 1.42 5.79 -6.33
CA ILE A 202 2.07 4.90 -7.28
C ILE A 202 3.36 5.57 -7.75
N GLN A 203 4.46 4.82 -7.74
CA GLN A 203 5.71 5.24 -8.35
C GLN A 203 5.95 4.45 -9.63
N TYR A 204 6.39 5.16 -10.65
CA TYR A 204 6.64 4.62 -11.98
C TYR A 204 8.09 4.79 -12.35
N TRP A 205 8.65 3.80 -13.04
CA TRP A 205 10.03 3.81 -13.50
C TRP A 205 10.14 3.40 -14.97
N LEU A 206 11.04 4.09 -15.67
CA LEU A 206 11.61 3.68 -16.95
C LEU A 206 13.10 3.47 -16.72
N PHE A 207 13.57 2.28 -17.02
CA PHE A 207 14.97 1.93 -16.89
C PHE A 207 15.66 2.02 -18.24
N SER A 208 16.93 2.45 -18.27
CA SER A 208 17.73 2.57 -19.51
C SER A 208 16.99 3.29 -20.65
N TYR A 209 16.28 4.37 -20.34
CA TYR A 209 15.50 5.13 -21.30
C TYR A 209 16.41 6.01 -22.17
N GLY A 210 16.29 5.86 -23.49
CA GLY A 210 17.03 6.67 -24.45
C GLY A 210 18.53 6.36 -24.54
N SER A 211 19.40 7.37 -24.44
CA SER A 211 20.86 7.21 -24.48
C SER A 211 21.54 8.23 -23.56
N SER A 212 22.44 7.75 -22.69
CA SER A 212 23.23 8.53 -21.73
C SER A 212 24.42 9.28 -22.35
N THR A 213 24.65 9.12 -23.66
CA THR A 213 25.77 9.76 -24.37
C THR A 213 25.58 11.26 -24.61
N ARG A 214 24.42 11.83 -24.26
CA ARG A 214 24.14 13.26 -24.37
C ARG A 214 23.95 13.86 -22.99
N SER A 215 24.81 14.81 -22.66
CA SER A 215 24.69 15.66 -21.47
C SER A 215 23.38 16.47 -21.58
N GLY A 216 22.35 16.06 -20.83
CA GLY A 216 21.06 16.75 -20.77
C GLY A 216 19.88 15.77 -20.77
N GLY A 217 19.28 15.58 -19.60
CA GLY A 217 18.16 14.70 -19.24
C GLY A 217 17.39 14.09 -20.41
N THR A 218 17.56 12.78 -20.59
CA THR A 218 16.84 11.99 -21.61
C THR A 218 15.44 11.58 -21.17
N CYS A 219 15.11 11.78 -19.89
CA CYS A 219 13.82 11.40 -19.34
C CYS A 219 12.65 12.12 -20.01
N PRO A 220 11.48 11.45 -20.17
CA PRO A 220 10.31 12.09 -20.73
C PRO A 220 9.91 13.34 -19.92
N SER A 221 9.25 14.29 -20.58
CA SER A 221 8.77 15.50 -19.90
C SER A 221 7.90 15.15 -18.69
N GLY A 222 8.19 15.78 -17.55
CA GLY A 222 7.50 15.53 -16.27
C GLY A 222 8.04 14.34 -15.47
N TRP A 223 9.10 13.68 -15.93
CA TRP A 223 9.82 12.65 -15.19
C TRP A 223 11.09 13.23 -14.56
N ASN A 224 11.44 12.68 -13.41
CA ASN A 224 12.69 12.96 -12.74
C ASN A 224 13.79 12.06 -13.30
N ASP A 225 14.99 12.61 -13.38
CA ASP A 225 16.21 11.90 -13.79
C ASP A 225 16.85 11.25 -12.55
N ALA A 226 17.04 9.93 -12.58
CA ALA A 226 17.73 9.16 -11.54
C ALA A 226 19.19 8.86 -11.92
N GLY A 227 19.67 9.36 -13.06
CA GLY A 227 21.01 9.16 -13.59
C GLY A 227 21.12 7.94 -14.50
N ALA A 228 22.34 7.72 -15.01
CA ALA A 228 22.61 6.68 -15.98
C ALA A 228 22.28 5.29 -15.41
N ASP A 229 21.57 4.48 -16.21
CA ASP A 229 21.29 3.09 -15.85
C ASP A 229 22.63 2.33 -15.74
N PRO A 230 22.92 1.71 -14.59
CA PRO A 230 24.22 1.06 -14.36
C PRO A 230 24.44 -0.18 -15.23
N ASP A 231 23.36 -0.79 -15.74
CA ASP A 231 23.38 -2.00 -16.57
C ASP A 231 22.95 -1.72 -18.02
N GLY A 232 22.78 -0.44 -18.35
CA GLY A 232 22.14 0.03 -19.57
C GLY A 232 22.96 1.08 -20.31
N ILE A 233 22.35 1.60 -21.38
CA ILE A 233 22.93 2.66 -22.21
C ILE A 233 22.16 3.97 -22.11
N GLY A 234 21.06 4.00 -21.35
CA GLY A 234 20.16 5.13 -21.18
C GLY A 234 20.16 5.70 -19.76
N GLU A 235 19.16 6.52 -19.45
CA GLU A 235 18.92 7.08 -18.13
C GLU A 235 17.80 6.32 -17.41
N ASP A 236 17.90 6.20 -16.10
CA ASP A 236 16.79 5.78 -15.25
C ASP A 236 15.89 6.98 -14.95
N CYS A 237 14.60 6.82 -15.17
CA CYS A 237 13.63 7.89 -15.02
C CYS A 237 12.52 7.44 -14.09
N TYR A 238 12.07 8.31 -13.19
CA TYR A 238 10.96 8.01 -12.29
C TYR A 238 9.96 9.16 -12.18
N VAL A 239 8.73 8.82 -11.81
CA VAL A 239 7.72 9.82 -11.47
C VAL A 239 6.74 9.24 -10.44
N ASN A 240 6.37 10.04 -9.46
CA ASN A 240 5.29 9.71 -8.54
C ASN A 240 3.97 10.20 -9.12
N SER A 241 2.90 9.45 -8.91
CA SER A 241 1.54 9.96 -9.07
C SER A 241 1.25 11.08 -8.05
N SER A 242 0.05 11.68 -8.11
CA SER A 242 -0.50 12.30 -6.91
C SER A 242 -0.66 11.26 -5.80
N ALA A 243 -0.90 11.69 -4.58
CA ALA A 243 -1.15 10.80 -3.43
C ALA A 243 -2.50 11.11 -2.78
N ILE A 244 -2.98 10.17 -1.97
CA ILE A 244 -4.00 10.44 -0.95
C ILE A 244 -3.35 10.35 0.43
N SER A 245 -3.65 11.30 1.30
CA SER A 245 -3.23 11.23 2.71
C SER A 245 -3.98 10.11 3.44
N ALA A 246 -3.23 9.33 4.18
CA ALA A 246 -3.69 8.30 5.10
C ALA A 246 -3.08 8.55 6.50
N PRO A 247 -3.61 7.93 7.56
CA PRO A 247 -2.97 7.96 8.87
C PRO A 247 -1.64 7.21 8.84
N ALA A 248 -0.63 7.69 9.58
CA ALA A 248 0.51 6.87 9.95
C ALA A 248 0.02 5.65 10.75
N VAL A 249 0.62 4.48 10.50
CA VAL A 249 0.24 3.22 11.13
C VAL A 249 1.42 2.70 11.92
N ALA A 250 1.21 2.41 13.21
CA ALA A 250 2.25 1.80 14.00
C ALA A 250 2.56 0.39 13.48
N ALA A 251 3.82 -0.01 13.42
CA ALA A 251 4.20 -1.35 12.94
C ALA A 251 3.59 -2.49 13.78
N SER A 252 3.24 -2.23 15.04
CA SER A 252 2.48 -3.17 15.89
C SER A 252 1.06 -3.43 15.40
N GLN A 253 0.56 -2.65 14.44
CA GLN A 253 -0.78 -2.75 13.86
C GLN A 253 -0.78 -3.32 12.44
N LEU A 254 0.33 -3.91 11.96
CA LEU A 254 0.45 -4.42 10.58
C LEU A 254 -0.62 -5.47 10.23
N ALA A 255 -1.12 -6.24 11.20
CA ALA A 255 -2.21 -7.18 10.97
C ALA A 255 -3.53 -6.50 10.55
N ASN A 256 -3.67 -5.19 10.78
CA ASN A 256 -4.87 -4.42 10.42
C ASN A 256 -4.80 -3.80 9.02
N VAL A 257 -3.64 -3.86 8.35
CA VAL A 257 -3.44 -3.18 7.07
C VAL A 257 -3.36 -4.13 5.88
N LYS A 258 -3.75 -3.60 4.73
CA LYS A 258 -3.54 -4.23 3.42
C LYS A 258 -3.21 -3.18 2.40
N LEU A 259 -2.40 -3.57 1.42
CA LEU A 259 -2.12 -2.77 0.23
C LEU A 259 -2.46 -3.59 -0.99
N SER A 260 -3.23 -3.02 -1.91
CA SER A 260 -3.49 -3.63 -3.21
C SER A 260 -3.03 -2.73 -4.34
N GLY A 261 -2.61 -3.38 -5.42
CA GLY A 261 -2.38 -2.77 -6.72
C GLY A 261 -3.24 -3.48 -7.75
N SER A 262 -3.84 -2.74 -8.68
CA SER A 262 -4.57 -3.33 -9.81
C SER A 262 -4.42 -2.48 -11.04
N VAL A 263 -4.38 -3.12 -12.20
CA VAL A 263 -4.14 -2.47 -13.49
C VAL A 263 -5.14 -2.99 -14.51
N VAL A 264 -5.63 -2.09 -15.36
CA VAL A 264 -6.55 -2.42 -16.44
C VAL A 264 -5.95 -1.86 -17.72
N SER A 265 -5.70 -2.72 -18.70
CA SER A 265 -5.13 -2.30 -19.99
C SER A 265 -6.00 -1.22 -20.64
N GLY A 266 -5.41 -0.05 -20.90
CA GLY A 266 -6.12 1.11 -21.44
C GLY A 266 -7.13 1.75 -20.48
N GLY A 267 -7.20 1.27 -19.24
CA GLY A 267 -7.97 1.81 -18.14
C GLY A 267 -7.07 2.50 -17.11
N ASN A 268 -7.23 2.13 -15.85
CA ASN A 268 -6.54 2.77 -14.73
C ASN A 268 -5.62 1.80 -13.98
N ASP A 269 -4.52 2.35 -13.49
CA ASP A 269 -3.81 1.86 -12.32
C ASP A 269 -4.54 2.32 -11.06
N THR A 270 -4.71 1.42 -10.11
CA THR A 270 -5.35 1.72 -8.83
C THR A 270 -4.52 1.13 -7.70
N THR A 271 -4.32 1.92 -6.66
CA THR A 271 -3.86 1.42 -5.37
C THR A 271 -4.95 1.60 -4.32
N VAL A 272 -5.11 0.61 -3.45
CA VAL A 272 -5.99 0.70 -2.29
C VAL A 272 -5.20 0.32 -1.04
N PHE A 273 -5.19 1.21 -0.07
CA PHE A 273 -4.70 0.94 1.27
C PHE A 273 -5.89 0.84 2.22
N THR A 274 -5.97 -0.23 2.99
CA THR A 274 -6.97 -0.36 4.06
C THR A 274 -6.27 -0.41 5.40
N ASN A 275 -6.80 0.28 6.39
CA ASN A 275 -6.38 0.23 7.78
C ASN A 275 -7.62 0.04 8.68
N GLY A 276 -7.77 -1.16 9.23
CA GLY A 276 -8.91 -1.54 10.06
C GLY A 276 -10.22 -1.36 9.30
N THR A 277 -10.96 -0.31 9.66
CA THR A 277 -12.29 0.05 9.12
C THR A 277 -12.26 1.25 8.16
N THR A 278 -11.07 1.71 7.75
CA THR A 278 -10.89 2.82 6.81
C THR A 278 -10.14 2.37 5.57
N ALA A 279 -10.49 2.94 4.42
CA ALA A 279 -9.85 2.64 3.15
C ALA A 279 -9.53 3.94 2.42
N TYR A 280 -8.41 3.94 1.71
CA TYR A 280 -7.86 5.07 0.95
C TYR A 280 -7.45 4.54 -0.41
N THR A 281 -7.84 5.22 -1.48
CA THR A 281 -7.48 4.80 -2.82
C THR A 281 -7.08 5.98 -3.69
N LEU A 282 -6.15 5.69 -4.58
CA LEU A 282 -5.78 6.53 -5.70
C LEU A 282 -6.00 5.72 -6.99
N THR A 283 -6.64 6.36 -7.95
CA THR A 283 -6.83 5.85 -9.31
C THR A 283 -6.26 6.83 -10.32
N THR A 284 -5.42 6.36 -11.23
CA THR A 284 -4.78 7.14 -12.31
C THR A 284 -4.71 6.31 -13.58
N LYS A 285 -4.53 6.92 -14.76
CA LYS A 285 -4.45 6.19 -16.04
C LYS A 285 -3.22 5.27 -16.10
N ASP A 286 -3.40 4.06 -16.63
CA ASP A 286 -2.36 3.04 -16.95
C ASP A 286 -1.24 3.57 -17.88
N SER A 287 -1.51 4.69 -18.55
CA SER A 287 -0.65 5.32 -19.56
C SER A 287 0.77 5.73 -19.13
N LYS A 288 1.12 5.68 -17.84
CA LYS A 288 2.46 6.08 -17.38
C LYS A 288 3.52 5.10 -17.80
N VAL A 289 3.25 3.80 -17.67
CA VAL A 289 4.17 2.73 -18.08
C VAL A 289 3.48 1.58 -18.82
N ASN A 290 2.14 1.53 -18.86
CA ASN A 290 1.34 0.46 -19.49
C ASN A 290 1.69 -0.94 -18.92
N ILE A 291 1.81 -1.04 -17.59
CA ILE A 291 2.33 -2.24 -16.92
C ILE A 291 1.42 -3.46 -17.12
N ALA A 292 0.14 -3.25 -17.38
CA ALA A 292 -0.85 -4.31 -17.67
C ALA A 292 -0.44 -5.22 -18.84
N ALA A 293 0.45 -4.77 -19.72
CA ALA A 293 0.94 -5.57 -20.84
C ALA A 293 2.04 -6.58 -20.46
N VAL A 294 2.71 -6.41 -19.31
CA VAL A 294 3.92 -7.16 -18.96
C VAL A 294 3.97 -7.64 -17.50
N TRP A 295 3.01 -7.25 -16.65
CA TRP A 295 2.99 -7.63 -15.25
C TRP A 295 2.68 -9.12 -15.08
N ASN A 296 3.62 -9.91 -14.56
CA ASN A 296 3.43 -11.35 -14.29
C ASN A 296 4.01 -11.82 -12.94
N GLN A 297 4.75 -10.95 -12.25
CA GLN A 297 5.27 -11.21 -10.92
C GLN A 297 5.00 -10.03 -9.99
N SER A 298 4.79 -10.32 -8.71
CA SER A 298 4.58 -9.32 -7.66
C SER A 298 5.44 -9.64 -6.45
N GLU A 299 6.03 -8.61 -5.87
CA GLU A 299 6.65 -8.65 -4.55
C GLU A 299 5.79 -7.77 -3.63
N PHE A 300 5.51 -8.25 -2.42
CA PHE A 300 4.89 -7.43 -1.39
C PHE A 300 5.65 -7.59 -0.08
N ASN A 301 6.09 -6.48 0.51
CA ASN A 301 6.70 -6.51 1.84
C ASN A 301 6.63 -5.16 2.55
N ILE A 302 7.04 -5.16 3.82
CA ILE A 302 7.35 -3.98 4.62
C ILE A 302 8.86 -3.74 4.60
N VAL A 303 9.27 -2.54 4.16
CA VAL A 303 10.67 -2.16 4.00
C VAL A 303 10.86 -0.68 4.35
N GLY A 304 12.09 -0.17 4.34
CA GLY A 304 12.37 1.23 4.71
C GLY A 304 11.63 2.27 3.87
N ASP A 305 11.62 3.52 4.35
CA ASP A 305 10.99 4.67 3.69
C ASP A 305 11.80 5.21 2.49
N GLY A 306 11.99 4.38 1.47
CA GLY A 306 12.68 4.73 0.24
C GLY A 306 14.20 4.92 0.40
N GLY A 307 14.87 5.33 -0.68
CA GLY A 307 16.30 5.63 -0.70
C GLY A 307 17.22 4.43 -0.40
N GLY A 308 16.70 3.21 -0.34
CA GLY A 308 17.44 2.01 0.08
C GLY A 308 17.56 1.89 1.59
N SER A 309 16.72 2.58 2.34
CA SER A 309 16.66 2.50 3.80
C SER A 309 16.10 1.16 4.28
N ALA A 310 16.21 0.92 5.58
CA ALA A 310 15.74 -0.30 6.24
C ALA A 310 14.65 0.00 7.26
N ALA A 311 13.60 -0.82 7.30
CA ALA A 311 12.68 -0.88 8.42
C ALA A 311 13.26 -1.77 9.52
N THR A 312 13.51 -1.21 10.71
CA THR A 312 14.18 -1.95 11.80
C THR A 312 13.22 -2.31 12.91
N PHE A 313 12.81 -3.58 12.94
CA PHE A 313 11.94 -4.14 13.97
C PHE A 313 12.71 -4.53 15.24
N ASN A 314 12.03 -4.48 16.39
CA ASN A 314 12.59 -5.02 17.64
C ASN A 314 12.86 -6.53 17.55
N THR A 315 13.80 -7.02 18.37
CA THR A 315 14.08 -8.46 18.51
C THR A 315 12.84 -9.27 18.89
N GLY A 316 12.74 -10.48 18.36
CA GLY A 316 11.61 -11.39 18.60
C GLY A 316 10.40 -11.06 17.74
N SER A 317 10.56 -10.20 16.73
CA SER A 317 9.52 -9.90 15.77
C SER A 317 9.38 -11.05 14.78
N THR A 318 8.14 -11.42 14.49
CA THR A 318 7.79 -12.39 13.44
C THR A 318 6.58 -11.87 12.67
N ILE A 319 6.70 -11.86 11.36
CA ILE A 319 5.66 -11.43 10.44
C ILE A 319 5.43 -12.54 9.41
N THR A 320 4.18 -12.92 9.20
CA THR A 320 3.80 -13.73 8.04
C THR A 320 3.30 -12.79 6.96
N VAL A 321 3.93 -12.87 5.79
CA VAL A 321 3.59 -12.08 4.61
C VAL A 321 2.75 -12.92 3.67
N LYS A 322 1.67 -12.34 3.13
CA LYS A 322 0.82 -12.95 2.12
C LYS A 322 0.63 -12.01 0.94
N ASP A 323 0.96 -12.50 -0.26
CA ASP A 323 0.70 -11.81 -1.52
C ASP A 323 -0.30 -12.62 -2.36
N ALA A 324 -1.52 -12.11 -2.48
CA ALA A 324 -2.60 -12.72 -3.24
C ALA A 324 -2.72 -12.10 -4.62
N VAL A 325 -2.88 -12.93 -5.66
CA VAL A 325 -2.88 -12.51 -7.06
C VAL A 325 -4.26 -12.61 -7.72
N THR A 326 -4.46 -11.78 -8.74
CA THR A 326 -5.61 -11.80 -9.65
C THR A 326 -5.12 -11.85 -11.09
N ASP A 327 -5.28 -12.99 -11.73
CA ASP A 327 -4.85 -13.29 -13.11
C ASP A 327 -5.93 -14.02 -13.93
N GLY A 328 -7.15 -14.12 -13.37
CA GLY A 328 -8.26 -14.88 -13.96
C GLY A 328 -8.19 -16.39 -13.78
N SER A 329 -7.20 -16.91 -13.05
CA SER A 329 -6.99 -18.32 -12.75
C SER A 329 -7.33 -18.67 -11.30
N THR A 330 -7.54 -19.95 -11.03
CA THR A 330 -7.61 -20.50 -9.66
C THR A 330 -6.43 -21.40 -9.33
N SER A 331 -5.50 -21.57 -10.27
CA SER A 331 -4.29 -22.36 -10.08
C SER A 331 -3.40 -21.73 -9.01
N ALA A 332 -2.65 -22.56 -8.28
CA ALA A 332 -1.63 -22.05 -7.38
C ALA A 332 -0.57 -21.28 -8.20
N PRO A 333 -0.14 -20.09 -7.74
CA PRO A 333 0.98 -19.40 -8.35
C PRO A 333 2.30 -20.11 -7.97
N THR A 334 3.43 -19.58 -8.43
CA THR A 334 4.75 -20.08 -8.09
C THR A 334 5.43 -19.14 -7.10
N CYS A 335 6.09 -19.71 -6.09
CA CYS A 335 7.04 -18.99 -5.25
C CYS A 335 8.39 -18.88 -5.99
N VAL A 336 8.90 -17.66 -6.18
CA VAL A 336 10.24 -17.39 -6.72
C VAL A 336 11.10 -16.77 -5.62
N GLY A 337 12.38 -17.14 -5.51
CA GLY A 337 13.29 -16.71 -4.43
C GLY A 337 13.61 -17.84 -3.43
N PRO A 338 14.21 -17.53 -2.27
CA PRO A 338 14.36 -16.18 -1.73
C PRO A 338 15.55 -15.39 -2.29
N SER A 339 16.59 -16.07 -2.80
CA SER A 339 17.78 -15.39 -3.31
C SER A 339 17.65 -15.01 -4.77
N ASP A 340 18.29 -13.90 -5.13
CA ASP A 340 18.23 -13.26 -6.45
C ASP A 340 16.78 -13.00 -6.92
N ALA A 341 15.90 -12.69 -5.96
CA ALA A 341 14.48 -12.41 -6.17
C ALA A 341 14.07 -11.14 -5.40
N GLY A 342 12.92 -10.58 -5.74
CA GLY A 342 12.48 -9.30 -5.20
C GLY A 342 12.88 -8.11 -6.09
N PHE A 343 12.14 -7.03 -5.94
CA PHE A 343 12.12 -5.90 -6.86
C PHE A 343 12.34 -4.56 -6.17
N THR A 344 12.33 -4.51 -4.84
CA THR A 344 12.71 -3.31 -4.07
C THR A 344 14.21 -3.24 -3.81
N GLY A 345 14.77 -2.03 -3.72
CA GLY A 345 16.11 -1.79 -3.18
C GLY A 345 16.12 -1.42 -1.69
N GLU A 346 14.94 -1.27 -1.06
CA GLU A 346 14.80 -1.11 0.38
C GLU A 346 14.85 -2.48 1.09
N THR A 347 15.01 -2.46 2.42
CA THR A 347 15.15 -3.69 3.22
C THR A 347 14.35 -3.64 4.54
N ASN A 348 14.28 -4.77 5.24
CA ASN A 348 13.92 -4.83 6.66
C ASN A 348 14.84 -5.79 7.43
N ASN A 349 15.02 -5.59 8.74
CA ASN A 349 15.96 -6.38 9.54
C ASN A 349 15.48 -7.79 9.95
N LEU A 350 14.44 -8.33 9.32
CA LEU A 350 13.95 -9.68 9.53
C LEU A 350 14.65 -10.65 8.57
N THR A 351 14.56 -11.94 8.90
CA THR A 351 15.13 -13.04 8.11
C THR A 351 14.04 -13.96 7.63
N LEU A 352 14.10 -14.41 6.38
CA LEU A 352 13.14 -15.36 5.84
C LEU A 352 13.30 -16.71 6.57
N THR A 353 12.22 -17.13 7.23
CA THR A 353 12.15 -18.37 8.00
C THR A 353 11.18 -19.36 7.34
N GLY A 354 11.64 -20.60 7.19
CA GLY A 354 10.87 -21.63 6.49
C GLY A 354 10.86 -21.44 4.98
N SER A 355 9.90 -22.10 4.31
CA SER A 355 9.73 -22.05 2.86
C SER A 355 8.51 -21.24 2.49
N CYS A 356 8.57 -20.52 1.36
CA CYS A 356 7.37 -19.99 0.71
C CYS A 356 6.40 -21.11 0.32
N THR A 357 5.12 -20.87 0.56
CA THR A 357 4.03 -21.77 0.20
C THR A 357 3.12 -21.10 -0.82
N ALA A 358 2.65 -21.85 -1.80
CA ALA A 358 1.70 -21.37 -2.80
C ALA A 358 0.36 -22.09 -2.66
N THR A 359 -0.72 -21.34 -2.73
CA THR A 359 -2.09 -21.86 -2.61
C THR A 359 -2.91 -21.41 -3.80
N GLY A 360 -3.54 -22.37 -4.49
CA GLY A 360 -4.59 -22.11 -5.48
C GLY A 360 -5.95 -22.07 -4.81
N ALA A 361 -6.83 -21.20 -5.27
CA ALA A 361 -8.23 -21.05 -4.82
C ALA A 361 -8.93 -20.01 -5.69
N SER A 362 -10.10 -19.53 -5.27
CA SER A 362 -10.73 -18.33 -5.85
C SER A 362 -9.90 -17.05 -5.71
N SER A 363 -8.94 -17.05 -4.78
CA SER A 363 -7.91 -16.01 -4.63
C SER A 363 -6.58 -16.72 -4.40
N PRO A 364 -5.83 -17.05 -5.47
CA PRO A 364 -4.53 -17.68 -5.35
C PRO A 364 -3.52 -16.74 -4.67
N TYR A 365 -2.56 -17.30 -3.93
CA TYR A 365 -1.56 -16.50 -3.21
C TYR A 365 -0.28 -17.28 -2.91
N ILE A 366 0.76 -16.55 -2.55
CA ILE A 366 1.90 -17.10 -1.79
C ILE A 366 1.89 -16.60 -0.36
N GLN A 367 2.57 -17.34 0.52
CA GLN A 367 2.77 -16.95 1.90
C GLN A 367 4.13 -17.43 2.40
N PHE A 368 4.82 -16.57 3.14
CA PHE A 368 6.11 -16.84 3.77
C PHE A 368 6.20 -16.11 5.12
N THR A 369 7.20 -16.45 5.93
CA THR A 369 7.39 -15.88 7.26
C THR A 369 8.78 -15.28 7.37
N GLU A 370 8.88 -14.12 8.01
CA GLU A 370 10.12 -13.43 8.31
C GLU A 370 10.22 -13.18 9.83
N SER A 371 11.41 -13.35 10.42
CA SER A 371 11.62 -13.24 11.87
C SER A 371 13.05 -12.81 12.24
N ASN A 372 13.26 -12.25 13.43
CA ASN A 372 14.60 -11.96 13.99
C ASN A 372 14.80 -12.34 15.46
#